data_AF-A0A1W9MR47-F1
#
_entry.id   AF-A0A1W9MR47-F1
#
_cell.length_a   1.000
_cell.length_b   1.000
_cell.length_c   1.000
_cell.angle_alpha   90.00
_cell.angle_beta   90.00
_cell.angle_gamma   90.00
#
_symmetry.space_group_name_H-M   'P 1'
#
loop_
_entity.id
_entity.type
_entity.pdbx_description
1 polymer ?
#
loop_
_entity_poly.entity_id
_entity_poly.type
_entity_poly.pdbx_seq_one_letter_code
_entity_poly.pdbx_strand_id
1 'polypeptide(L)'
;MFLAGISDGEAAALVIIEKSLKNLQKHYLIKSVRVFPSDTDCADIENEIAALYDDPNLTVTRRVFSQDRRPAKRVKNPPLIVIAFTGTDTRRLVRLRKRKIPAEGISLCKEETWRKEDYGPICLGNNYYVPEYEPMRIMTAVLEQHRLIIEENMPDAENLIREISRDHTLTHGDENRRNIISALSLPLWFSENVRVIKRY
;
A
#
# COMPACT_ATOMS: atom_id res chain seq x y z
N MET A 1 -5.82 8.37 -6.84
CA MET A 1 -4.39 8.13 -6.56
C MET A 1 -4.26 6.65 -6.32
N PHE A 2 -3.24 6.00 -6.84
CA PHE A 2 -3.06 4.57 -6.63
C PHE A 2 -2.16 4.27 -5.43
N LEU A 3 -2.43 3.17 -4.76
CA LEU A 3 -1.61 2.56 -3.71
C LEU A 3 -1.23 1.17 -4.21
N ALA A 4 0.03 0.80 -4.09
CA ALA A 4 0.50 -0.56 -4.31
C ALA A 4 0.99 -1.10 -2.96
N GLY A 5 0.29 -2.10 -2.43
CA GLY A 5 0.71 -2.80 -1.22
C GLY A 5 1.37 -4.13 -1.57
N ILE A 6 2.49 -4.42 -0.92
CA ILE A 6 3.28 -5.63 -1.14
C ILE A 6 3.52 -6.31 0.20
N SER A 7 3.19 -7.60 0.32
CA SER A 7 3.50 -8.38 1.52
C SER A 7 4.95 -8.89 1.53
N ASP A 8 5.41 -9.30 2.71
CA ASP A 8 6.70 -9.94 2.91
C ASP A 8 6.46 -11.42 3.22
N GLY A 9 7.29 -12.32 2.70
CA GLY A 9 7.12 -13.76 2.84
C GLY A 9 7.73 -14.53 1.67
N GLU A 10 7.73 -15.87 1.76
CA GLU A 10 8.16 -16.72 0.65
C GLU A 10 7.21 -16.54 -0.54
N ALA A 11 5.90 -16.57 -0.30
CA ALA A 11 4.89 -16.17 -1.28
C ALA A 11 4.51 -14.68 -1.15
N ALA A 12 5.03 -13.79 -1.99
CA ALA A 12 4.63 -12.38 -1.94
C ALA A 12 3.23 -12.17 -2.54
N ALA A 13 2.48 -11.19 -2.04
CA ALA A 13 1.27 -10.69 -2.69
C ALA A 13 1.41 -9.21 -3.01
N LEU A 14 0.83 -8.80 -4.13
CA LEU A 14 0.72 -7.41 -4.59
C LEU A 14 -0.75 -7.07 -4.75
N VAL A 15 -1.16 -5.95 -4.15
CA VAL A 15 -2.51 -5.41 -4.28
C VAL A 15 -2.43 -3.96 -4.77
N ILE A 16 -3.16 -3.66 -5.84
CA ILE A 16 -3.30 -2.31 -6.38
C ILE A 16 -4.66 -1.76 -5.97
N ILE A 17 -4.65 -0.61 -5.30
CA ILE A 17 -5.85 0.06 -4.79
C ILE A 17 -5.94 1.45 -5.41
N GLU A 18 -7.06 1.76 -6.05
CA GLU A 18 -7.39 3.12 -6.41
C GLU A 18 -8.07 3.83 -5.25
N LYS A 19 -7.44 4.89 -4.76
CA LYS A 19 -8.02 5.79 -3.77
C LYS A 19 -8.68 6.99 -4.43
N SER A 20 -9.95 7.21 -4.07
CA SER A 20 -10.74 8.40 -4.40
C SER A 20 -11.25 9.09 -3.14
N LEU A 21 -11.71 10.34 -3.29
CA LEU A 21 -12.34 11.10 -2.20
C LEU A 21 -13.80 11.37 -2.60
N LYS A 22 -14.74 10.90 -1.80
CA LYS A 22 -16.19 11.12 -1.98
C LYS A 22 -16.77 11.57 -0.64
N ASN A 23 -17.54 12.66 -0.65
CA ASN A 23 -18.16 13.22 0.58
C ASN A 23 -17.17 13.40 1.75
N LEU A 24 -15.97 13.94 1.45
CA LEU A 24 -14.87 14.13 2.42
C LEU A 24 -14.29 12.84 3.04
N GLN A 25 -14.70 11.67 2.55
CA GLN A 25 -14.20 10.37 2.98
C GLN A 25 -13.39 9.70 1.88
N LYS A 26 -12.38 8.92 2.26
CA LYS A 26 -11.56 8.15 1.32
C LYS A 26 -12.31 6.88 0.95
N HIS A 27 -12.45 6.61 -0.34
CA HIS A 27 -12.94 5.35 -0.86
C HIS A 27 -11.82 4.62 -1.57
N TYR A 28 -11.87 3.30 -1.54
CA TYR A 28 -10.84 2.41 -2.02
C TYR A 28 -11.47 1.40 -2.97
N LEU A 29 -10.96 1.33 -4.18
CA LEU A 29 -11.33 0.34 -5.18
C LEU A 29 -10.15 -0.60 -5.39
N ILE A 30 -10.33 -1.90 -5.16
CA ILE A 30 -9.31 -2.90 -5.47
C ILE A 30 -9.29 -3.09 -7.00
N LYS A 31 -8.15 -2.81 -7.61
CA LYS A 31 -7.92 -2.83 -9.07
C LYS A 31 -7.15 -4.04 -9.56
N SER A 32 -6.32 -4.64 -8.70
CA SER A 32 -5.66 -5.91 -9.00
C SER A 32 -5.19 -6.57 -7.71
N VAL A 33 -5.25 -7.90 -7.67
CA VAL A 33 -4.59 -8.74 -6.67
C VAL A 33 -3.75 -9.75 -7.43
N ARG A 34 -2.47 -9.87 -7.07
CA ARG A 34 -1.55 -10.84 -7.65
C ARG A 34 -0.80 -11.54 -6.54
N VAL A 35 -0.64 -12.85 -6.66
CA VAL A 35 0.14 -13.68 -5.75
C VAL A 35 1.32 -14.23 -6.53
N PHE A 36 2.51 -14.07 -5.97
CA PHE A 36 3.75 -14.60 -6.51
C PHE A 36 4.00 -15.98 -5.90
N PRO A 37 4.32 -17.00 -6.71
CA PRO A 37 4.81 -18.28 -6.22
C PRO A 37 6.03 -18.12 -5.29
N SER A 38 6.20 -19.06 -4.35
CA SER A 38 7.25 -18.99 -3.34
C SER A 38 8.68 -19.09 -3.88
N ASP A 39 8.83 -19.61 -5.09
CA ASP A 39 10.09 -19.73 -5.83
C ASP A 39 10.40 -18.51 -6.71
N THR A 40 9.55 -17.48 -6.69
CA THR A 40 9.78 -16.24 -7.46
C THR A 40 11.00 -15.49 -6.93
N ASP A 41 11.93 -15.10 -7.80
CA ASP A 41 13.08 -14.28 -7.40
C ASP A 41 12.61 -12.93 -6.85
N CYS A 42 13.18 -12.51 -5.72
CA CYS A 42 13.00 -11.18 -5.17
C CYS A 42 13.31 -10.07 -6.19
N ALA A 43 14.27 -10.28 -7.09
CA ALA A 43 14.60 -9.32 -8.15
C ALA A 43 13.44 -9.13 -9.14
N ASP A 44 12.69 -10.18 -9.46
CA ASP A 44 11.54 -10.10 -10.36
C ASP A 44 10.40 -9.33 -9.73
N ILE A 45 10.13 -9.56 -8.44
CA ILE A 45 9.15 -8.78 -7.66
C ILE A 45 9.56 -7.30 -7.61
N GLU A 46 10.85 -7.01 -7.38
CA GLU A 46 11.36 -5.63 -7.39
C GLU A 46 11.24 -4.95 -8.76
N ASN A 47 11.43 -5.70 -9.85
CA ASN A 47 11.24 -5.21 -11.21
C ASN A 47 9.78 -4.94 -11.54
N GLU A 48 8.86 -5.80 -11.09
CA GLU A 48 7.43 -5.59 -11.21
C GLU A 48 7.01 -4.30 -10.47
N ILE A 49 7.46 -4.11 -9.23
CA ILE A 49 7.18 -2.89 -8.45
C ILE A 49 7.67 -1.64 -9.19
N ALA A 50 8.87 -1.70 -9.77
CA ALA A 50 9.43 -0.60 -10.54
C ALA A 50 8.60 -0.30 -11.81
N ALA A 51 8.19 -1.34 -12.54
CA ALA A 51 7.34 -1.19 -13.71
C ALA A 51 5.99 -0.55 -13.35
N LEU A 52 5.38 -0.94 -12.23
CA LEU A 52 4.13 -0.33 -11.74
C LEU A 52 4.29 1.14 -11.36
N TYR A 53 5.43 1.51 -10.76
CA TYR A 53 5.71 2.90 -10.38
C TYR A 53 5.75 3.83 -11.61
N ASP A 54 6.31 3.34 -12.70
CA ASP A 54 6.45 4.08 -13.96
C ASP A 54 5.23 3.91 -14.89
N ASP A 55 4.25 3.08 -14.54
CA ASP A 55 3.06 2.82 -15.37
C ASP A 55 2.21 4.10 -15.52
N PRO A 56 2.00 4.60 -16.76
CA PRO A 56 1.13 5.73 -17.02
C PRO A 56 -0.32 5.52 -16.57
N ASN A 57 -0.82 4.29 -16.57
CA ASN A 57 -2.20 3.96 -16.17
C ASN A 57 -2.40 4.08 -14.65
N LEU A 58 -1.33 3.92 -13.87
CA LEU A 58 -1.33 4.09 -12.42
C LEU A 58 -0.86 5.48 -11.99
N THR A 59 -0.54 6.35 -12.96
CA THR A 59 -0.08 7.71 -12.71
C THR A 59 -1.21 8.73 -12.85
N VAL A 60 -1.59 9.36 -11.73
CA VAL A 60 -2.63 10.40 -11.74
C VAL A 60 -2.02 11.75 -12.08
N THR A 61 -2.40 12.30 -13.23
CA THR A 61 -2.01 13.65 -13.64
C THR A 61 -3.06 14.67 -13.20
N ARG A 62 -2.66 15.68 -12.43
CA ARG A 62 -3.53 16.80 -12.04
C ARG A 62 -2.92 18.14 -12.43
N ARG A 63 -3.79 19.12 -12.71
CA ARG A 63 -3.37 20.51 -12.86
C ARG A 63 -3.32 21.16 -11.48
N VAL A 64 -2.21 21.82 -11.18
CA VAL A 64 -2.04 22.62 -9.96
C VAL A 64 -2.00 24.08 -10.39
N PHE A 65 -2.94 24.86 -9.86
CA PHE A 65 -2.98 26.30 -10.08
C PHE A 65 -1.99 26.98 -9.13
N SER A 66 -1.17 27.87 -9.69
CA SER A 66 -0.32 28.74 -8.89
C SER A 66 -1.18 29.83 -8.26
N GLN A 67 -1.03 30.07 -6.96
CA GLN A 67 -1.64 31.25 -6.32
C GLN A 67 -1.02 32.55 -6.85
N ASP A 68 0.23 32.50 -7.36
CA ASP A 68 0.99 33.67 -7.83
C ASP A 68 0.83 33.99 -9.34
N ARG A 69 -0.34 33.75 -9.94
CA ARG A 69 -0.61 34.01 -11.39
C ARG A 69 0.32 33.30 -12.39
N ARG A 70 1.15 32.34 -11.96
CA ARG A 70 1.97 31.53 -12.87
C ARG A 70 1.10 30.54 -13.66
N PRO A 71 1.52 30.11 -14.86
CA PRO A 71 0.82 29.10 -15.64
C PRO A 71 0.57 27.82 -14.83
N ALA A 72 -0.60 27.21 -15.01
CA ALA A 72 -0.95 25.96 -14.33
C ALA A 72 0.06 24.86 -14.68
N LYS A 73 0.71 24.28 -13.67
CA LYS A 73 1.65 23.17 -13.85
C LYS A 73 0.90 21.84 -13.81
N ARG A 74 1.23 20.91 -14.70
CA ARG A 74 0.78 19.51 -14.58
C ARG A 74 1.72 18.79 -13.62
N VAL A 75 1.14 18.16 -12.60
CA VAL A 75 1.87 17.33 -11.65
C VAL A 75 1.42 15.89 -11.84
N LYS A 76 2.38 15.00 -12.09
CA LYS A 76 2.19 13.55 -12.12
C LYS A 76 2.34 13.01 -10.70
N ASN A 77 1.42 12.18 -10.25
CA ASN A 77 1.52 11.49 -8.97
C ASN A 77 1.54 9.98 -9.29
N PRO A 78 2.71 9.33 -9.25
CA PRO A 78 2.82 7.88 -9.41
C PRO A 78 2.14 7.15 -8.24
N PRO A 79 1.95 5.83 -8.32
CA PRO A 79 1.40 5.06 -7.20
C PRO A 79 2.30 5.19 -5.96
N LEU A 80 1.66 5.22 -4.78
CA LEU A 80 2.37 5.10 -3.52
C LEU A 80 2.72 3.63 -3.28
N ILE A 81 4.01 3.33 -3.12
CA ILE A 81 4.48 1.97 -2.84
C ILE A 81 4.56 1.76 -1.32
N VAL A 82 3.87 0.74 -0.82
CA VAL A 82 3.85 0.32 0.59
C VAL A 82 4.28 -1.14 0.65
N ILE A 83 5.33 -1.43 1.41
CA ILE A 83 5.95 -2.75 1.47
C ILE A 83 5.98 -3.22 2.92
N ALA A 84 5.40 -4.38 3.18
CA ALA A 84 5.59 -5.08 4.43
C ALA A 84 7.06 -5.48 4.56
N PHE A 85 7.60 -5.42 5.77
CA PHE A 85 8.91 -5.98 6.06
C PHE A 85 8.93 -6.62 7.44
N THR A 86 9.79 -7.61 7.62
CA THR A 86 9.87 -8.36 8.88
C THR A 86 11.03 -7.88 9.75
N GLY A 87 10.71 -7.37 10.94
CA GLY A 87 11.70 -7.00 11.96
C GLY A 87 12.59 -5.84 11.54
N THR A 88 13.82 -6.16 11.09
CA THR A 88 14.80 -5.17 10.59
C THR A 88 15.22 -5.41 9.15
N ASP A 89 14.65 -6.42 8.47
CA ASP A 89 15.01 -6.73 7.09
C ASP A 89 14.37 -5.71 6.14
N THR A 90 15.14 -4.68 5.80
CA THR A 90 14.70 -3.60 4.91
C THR A 90 15.35 -3.70 3.54
N ARG A 91 15.92 -4.86 3.16
CA ARG A 91 16.73 -5.01 1.93
C ARG A 91 15.96 -4.61 0.67
N ARG A 92 14.71 -5.07 0.52
CA ARG A 92 13.84 -4.74 -0.63
C ARG A 92 13.54 -3.23 -0.70
N LEU A 93 13.19 -2.63 0.44
CA LEU A 93 12.98 -1.18 0.56
C LEU A 93 14.22 -0.39 0.15
N VAL A 94 15.39 -0.77 0.66
CA VAL A 94 16.67 -0.11 0.35
C VAL A 94 16.99 -0.21 -1.15
N ARG A 95 16.77 -1.36 -1.78
CA ARG A 95 17.01 -1.56 -3.23
C ARG A 95 16.09 -0.67 -4.08
N LEU A 96 14.81 -0.61 -3.78
CA LEU A 96 13.86 0.27 -4.50
C LEU A 96 14.21 1.75 -4.32
N ARG A 97 14.54 2.16 -3.09
CA ARG A 97 14.96 3.54 -2.79
C ARG A 97 16.25 3.92 -3.54
N LYS A 98 17.20 2.99 -3.67
CA LYS A 98 18.42 3.18 -4.50
C LYS A 98 18.09 3.41 -5.98
N ARG A 99 17.03 2.76 -6.49
CA ARG A 99 16.47 2.97 -7.83
C ARG A 99 15.62 4.25 -7.98
N LYS A 100 15.63 5.14 -6.97
CA LYS A 100 14.83 6.37 -6.92
C LYS A 100 13.32 6.16 -6.84
N ILE A 101 12.87 4.97 -6.44
CA ILE A 101 11.45 4.67 -6.21
C ILE A 101 11.13 4.92 -4.73
N PRO A 102 10.26 5.89 -4.40
CA PRO A 102 9.81 6.09 -3.03
C PRO A 102 8.99 4.90 -2.54
N ALA A 103 9.41 4.29 -1.45
CA ALA A 103 8.74 3.14 -0.87
C ALA A 103 8.61 3.31 0.65
N GLU A 104 7.40 3.20 1.16
CA GLU A 104 7.09 3.23 2.58
C GLU A 104 7.13 1.79 3.11
N GLY A 105 7.95 1.53 4.12
CA GLY A 105 8.07 0.23 4.76
C GLY A 105 7.18 0.14 5.98
N ILE A 106 6.46 -0.97 6.17
CA ILE A 106 5.70 -1.22 7.39
C ILE A 106 6.08 -2.58 7.98
N SER A 107 6.55 -2.60 9.23
CA SER A 107 6.70 -3.82 10.02
C SER A 107 5.62 -3.87 11.07
N LEU A 108 4.98 -5.03 11.19
CA LEU A 108 4.09 -5.30 12.31
C LEU A 108 4.92 -5.58 13.56
N CYS A 109 4.47 -5.08 14.70
CA CYS A 109 5.13 -5.27 15.99
C CYS A 109 4.12 -5.47 17.12
N LYS A 110 4.62 -5.90 18.28
CA LYS A 110 3.85 -6.09 19.51
C LYS A 110 3.75 -4.82 20.37
N GLU A 111 4.27 -3.70 19.89
CA GLU A 111 4.18 -2.41 20.60
C GLU A 111 2.72 -1.92 20.62
N GLU A 112 2.35 -1.10 21.60
CA GLU A 112 0.97 -0.57 21.73
C GLU A 112 0.68 0.60 20.81
N THR A 113 1.71 1.33 20.39
CA THR A 113 1.57 2.51 19.54
C THR A 113 2.46 2.39 18.32
N TRP A 114 1.97 2.91 17.19
CA TRP A 114 2.80 2.95 16.00
C TRP A 114 3.84 4.05 16.10
N ARG A 115 5.01 3.81 15.52
CA ARG A 115 6.07 4.79 15.41
C ARG A 115 6.64 4.84 14.00
N LYS A 116 7.21 5.99 13.66
CA LYS A 116 7.93 6.21 12.42
C LYS A 116 9.42 6.22 12.72
N GLU A 117 10.21 5.54 11.91
CA GLU A 117 11.67 5.63 11.98
C GLU A 117 12.12 7.03 11.54
N ASP A 118 12.93 7.67 12.38
CA ASP A 118 13.49 9.00 12.11
C ASP A 118 14.61 8.89 11.07
N TYR A 119 14.26 9.20 9.83
CA TYR A 119 15.24 9.42 8.77
C TYR A 119 15.62 10.90 8.68
N GLY A 120 16.85 11.16 8.27
CA GLY A 120 17.29 12.51 7.87
C GLY A 120 16.42 13.10 6.75
N PRO A 121 16.51 14.42 6.50
CA PRO A 121 15.52 15.19 5.71
C PRO A 121 15.33 14.75 4.24
N ILE A 122 16.22 13.90 3.70
CA ILE A 122 16.20 13.44 2.30
C ILE A 122 16.12 11.91 2.24
N CYS A 123 14.96 11.34 2.55
CA CYS A 123 14.69 9.89 2.41
C CYS A 123 13.61 9.60 1.37
N LEU A 124 13.78 8.61 0.49
CA LEU A 124 12.76 8.23 -0.50
C LEU A 124 11.72 7.27 0.12
N GLY A 125 11.01 7.75 1.14
CA GLY A 125 10.11 6.97 1.98
C GLY A 125 10.69 6.68 3.35
N ASN A 126 9.86 6.15 4.24
CA ASN A 126 10.15 5.94 5.65
C ASN A 126 9.79 4.51 6.05
N ASN A 127 10.24 4.09 7.22
CA ASN A 127 9.80 2.84 7.81
C ASN A 127 8.88 3.15 8.99
N TYR A 128 7.87 2.31 9.17
CA TYR A 128 6.88 2.39 10.24
C TYR A 128 6.87 1.06 10.98
N TYR A 129 6.72 1.14 12.29
CA TYR A 129 6.47 0.01 13.16
C TYR A 129 5.06 0.16 13.68
N VAL A 130 4.20 -0.80 13.37
CA VAL A 130 2.75 -0.68 13.55
C VAL A 130 2.25 -1.85 14.38
N PRO A 131 1.43 -1.63 15.42
CA PRO A 131 0.82 -2.71 16.17
C PRO A 131 0.05 -3.66 15.26
N GLU A 132 0.19 -4.97 15.45
CA GLU A 132 -0.45 -6.01 14.61
C GLU A 132 -1.97 -5.82 14.44
N TYR A 133 -2.65 -5.29 15.47
CA TYR A 133 -4.10 -5.09 15.44
C TYR A 133 -4.55 -3.86 14.62
N GLU A 134 -3.67 -2.87 14.41
CA GLU A 134 -4.04 -1.58 13.81
C GLU A 134 -4.47 -1.70 12.34
N PRO A 135 -3.73 -2.38 11.44
CA PRO A 135 -4.14 -2.52 10.05
C PRO A 135 -5.49 -3.22 9.88
N MET A 136 -5.73 -4.26 10.68
CA MET A 136 -7.03 -4.95 10.68
C MET A 136 -8.14 -4.06 11.20
N ARG A 137 -7.93 -3.33 12.30
CA ARG A 137 -8.90 -2.37 12.83
C ARG A 137 -9.31 -1.34 11.79
N ILE A 138 -8.36 -0.79 11.04
CA ILE A 138 -8.64 0.17 9.97
C ILE A 138 -9.40 -0.50 8.82
N MET A 139 -8.96 -1.68 8.38
CA MET A 139 -9.60 -2.38 7.27
C MET A 139 -11.06 -2.74 7.61
N THR A 140 -11.33 -3.24 8.81
CA THR A 140 -12.69 -3.51 9.31
C THR A 140 -13.55 -2.24 9.29
N ALA A 141 -13.04 -1.13 9.82
CA ALA A 141 -13.77 0.14 9.80
C ALA A 141 -14.07 0.64 8.37
N VAL A 142 -13.15 0.45 7.42
CA VAL A 142 -13.37 0.80 6.00
C VAL A 142 -14.46 -0.09 5.39
N LEU A 143 -14.48 -1.38 5.71
CA LEU A 143 -15.48 -2.35 5.25
C LEU A 143 -16.88 -2.06 5.80
N GLU A 144 -17.00 -1.84 7.11
CA GLU A 144 -18.26 -1.51 7.79
C GLU A 144 -18.88 -0.22 7.27
N GLN A 145 -18.04 0.72 6.83
CA GLN A 145 -18.49 1.99 6.23
C GLN A 145 -18.75 1.88 4.72
N HIS A 146 -18.66 0.68 4.14
CA HIS A 146 -18.82 0.42 2.70
C HIS A 146 -17.90 1.30 1.82
N ARG A 147 -16.68 1.56 2.30
CA ARG A 147 -15.69 2.39 1.60
C ARG A 147 -14.66 1.57 0.82
N LEU A 148 -14.64 0.26 0.97
CA LEU A 148 -13.85 -0.67 0.15
C LEU A 148 -14.77 -1.34 -0.88
N ILE A 149 -14.43 -1.17 -2.16
CA ILE A 149 -15.16 -1.68 -3.31
C ILE A 149 -14.23 -2.59 -4.10
N ILE A 150 -14.77 -3.63 -4.71
CA ILE A 150 -14.06 -4.49 -5.66
C ILE A 150 -14.56 -4.16 -7.05
N GLU A 151 -13.65 -4.12 -8.02
CA GLU A 151 -14.02 -4.12 -9.43
C GLU A 151 -14.78 -5.40 -9.83
N GLU A 152 -15.95 -5.23 -10.46
CA GLU A 152 -16.93 -6.30 -10.77
C GLU A 152 -16.35 -7.47 -11.60
N ASN A 153 -15.23 -7.27 -12.28
CA ASN A 153 -14.59 -8.26 -13.14
C ASN A 153 -13.50 -9.10 -12.45
N MET A 154 -13.46 -9.16 -11.11
CA MET A 154 -12.53 -10.02 -10.35
C MET A 154 -13.22 -11.27 -9.81
N PRO A 155 -13.13 -12.42 -10.49
CA PRO A 155 -13.88 -13.63 -10.14
C PRO A 155 -13.56 -14.22 -8.75
N ASP A 156 -12.42 -13.87 -8.13
CA ASP A 156 -12.04 -14.36 -6.79
C ASP A 156 -12.23 -13.34 -5.66
N ALA A 157 -12.64 -12.12 -5.98
CA ALA A 157 -12.58 -11.04 -5.02
C ALA A 157 -13.80 -11.00 -4.08
N GLU A 158 -14.98 -11.46 -4.49
CA GLU A 158 -16.12 -11.61 -3.57
C GLU A 158 -15.82 -12.62 -2.45
N ASN A 159 -15.15 -13.73 -2.76
CA ASN A 159 -14.70 -14.69 -1.76
C ASN A 159 -13.66 -14.05 -0.84
N LEU A 160 -12.70 -13.32 -1.40
CA LEU A 160 -11.70 -12.58 -0.64
C LEU A 160 -12.35 -11.59 0.36
N ILE A 161 -13.34 -10.79 -0.05
CA ILE A 161 -14.03 -9.87 0.88
C ILE A 161 -14.87 -10.60 1.91
N ARG A 162 -15.64 -11.63 1.52
CA ARG A 162 -16.43 -12.42 2.49
C ARG A 162 -15.52 -13.08 3.52
N GLU A 163 -14.34 -13.53 3.12
CA GLU A 163 -13.35 -14.13 3.99
C GLU A 163 -12.62 -13.11 4.87
N ILE A 164 -12.29 -11.93 4.36
CA ILE A 164 -11.74 -10.83 5.17
C ILE A 164 -12.76 -10.36 6.21
N SER A 165 -14.04 -10.32 5.85
CA SER A 165 -15.12 -9.87 6.74
C SER A 165 -15.40 -10.86 7.88
N ARG A 166 -14.98 -12.13 7.73
CA ARG A 166 -15.16 -13.21 8.71
C ARG A 166 -14.00 -13.38 9.68
N ASP A 167 -12.83 -12.82 9.37
CA ASP A 167 -11.59 -13.12 10.07
C ASP A 167 -10.85 -11.82 10.43
N HIS A 168 -10.88 -11.48 11.71
CA HIS A 168 -10.33 -10.22 12.21
C HIS A 168 -8.83 -10.30 12.57
N THR A 169 -8.16 -11.40 12.20
CA THR A 169 -6.76 -11.66 12.57
C THR A 169 -5.88 -11.89 11.34
N LEU A 170 -4.70 -11.25 11.31
CA LEU A 170 -3.68 -11.45 10.27
C LEU A 170 -2.94 -12.79 10.41
N THR A 171 -3.14 -13.49 11.52
CA THR A 171 -2.29 -14.61 11.96
C THR A 171 -2.85 -15.98 11.63
N HIS A 172 -4.15 -16.11 11.35
CA HIS A 172 -4.82 -17.38 11.08
C HIS A 172 -5.21 -17.52 9.60
N GLY A 173 -4.80 -18.63 8.97
CA GLY A 173 -5.13 -18.96 7.58
C GLY A 173 -3.93 -19.43 6.74
N ASP A 174 -4.21 -19.82 5.50
CA ASP A 174 -3.19 -20.12 4.49
C ASP A 174 -2.24 -18.92 4.28
N GLU A 175 -0.98 -19.19 3.99
CA GLU A 175 0.06 -18.18 3.80
C GLU A 175 -0.32 -17.18 2.70
N ASN A 176 -0.82 -17.66 1.57
CA ASN A 176 -1.29 -16.79 0.48
C ASN A 176 -2.37 -15.81 0.94
N ARG A 177 -3.30 -16.27 1.76
CA ARG A 177 -4.38 -15.43 2.32
C ARG A 177 -3.80 -14.35 3.23
N ARG A 178 -2.91 -14.72 4.15
CA ARG A 178 -2.25 -13.75 5.05
C ARG A 178 -1.47 -12.71 4.26
N ASN A 179 -0.81 -13.11 3.18
CA ASN A 179 -0.06 -12.23 2.31
C ASN A 179 -0.96 -11.25 1.56
N ILE A 180 -2.08 -11.70 0.99
CA ILE A 180 -3.07 -10.80 0.35
C ILE A 180 -3.64 -9.81 1.37
N ILE A 181 -4.03 -10.27 2.56
CA ILE A 181 -4.60 -9.40 3.60
C ILE A 181 -3.56 -8.37 4.07
N SER A 182 -2.30 -8.77 4.22
CA SER A 182 -1.19 -7.85 4.54
C SER A 182 -1.00 -6.81 3.43
N ALA A 183 -0.91 -7.25 2.18
CA ALA A 183 -0.78 -6.37 1.01
C ALA A 183 -1.97 -5.41 0.84
N LEU A 184 -3.16 -5.77 1.33
CA LEU A 184 -4.35 -4.91 1.31
C LEU A 184 -4.43 -3.96 2.52
N SER A 185 -4.25 -4.48 3.74
CA SER A 185 -4.50 -3.74 4.98
C SER A 185 -3.45 -2.66 5.26
N LEU A 186 -2.19 -2.92 4.92
CA LEU A 186 -1.08 -1.99 5.15
C LEU A 186 -1.21 -0.67 4.37
N PRO A 187 -1.46 -0.66 3.05
CA PRO A 187 -1.67 0.60 2.32
C PRO A 187 -2.95 1.34 2.77
N LEU A 188 -3.99 0.64 3.21
CA LEU A 188 -5.17 1.26 3.81
C LEU A 188 -4.83 1.96 5.12
N TRP A 189 -4.14 1.28 6.02
CA TRP A 189 -3.66 1.85 7.28
C TRP A 189 -2.81 3.10 7.04
N PHE A 190 -1.84 3.02 6.11
CA PHE A 190 -0.98 4.15 5.77
C PHE A 190 -1.80 5.32 5.25
N SER A 191 -2.70 5.07 4.30
CA SER A 191 -3.55 6.11 3.72
C SER A 191 -4.44 6.78 4.76
N GLU A 192 -4.93 6.05 5.76
CA GLU A 192 -5.78 6.60 6.81
C GLU A 192 -5.02 7.37 7.89
N ASN A 193 -3.84 6.88 8.32
CA ASN A 193 -3.14 7.43 9.48
C ASN A 193 -1.99 8.39 9.12
N VAL A 194 -1.35 8.20 7.97
CA VAL A 194 -0.17 8.99 7.60
C VAL A 194 -0.58 10.14 6.68
N ARG A 195 -0.39 11.36 7.17
CA ARG A 195 -0.51 12.57 6.33
C ARG A 195 0.69 12.62 5.40
N VAL A 196 0.46 12.38 4.10
CA VAL A 196 1.47 12.62 3.07
C VAL A 196 1.70 14.13 2.96
N ILE A 197 2.72 14.64 3.64
CA ILE A 197 3.16 16.02 3.47
C ILE A 197 3.76 16.12 2.07
N LYS A 198 3.18 16.99 1.22
CA LYS A 198 3.66 17.23 -0.14
C LYS A 198 5.14 17.64 -0.08
N ARG A 199 6.03 16.83 -0.65
CA ARG A 199 7.39 17.26 -0.99
C ARG A 199 7.31 17.97 -2.33
N TYR A 200 7.54 19.28 -2.32
CA TYR A 200 7.57 20.15 -3.50
C TYR A 200 8.92 20.06 -4.21
#